data_AF-A0A8T5H1C2-F1
#
_entry.id   AF-A0A8T5H1C2-F1
#
_cell.length_a   1.000
_cell.length_b   1.000
_cell.length_c   1.000
_cell.angle_alpha   90.00
_cell.angle_beta   90.00
_cell.angle_gamma   90.00
#
_symmetry.space_group_name_H-M   'P 1'
#
loop_
_entity.id
_entity.type
_entity.pdbx_description
1 polymer ?
#
loop_
_entity_poly.entity_id
_entity_poly.type
_entity_poly.pdbx_seq_one_letter_code
_entity_poly.pdbx_strand_id
1 'polypeptide(L)'
;MSKYKHLSLDERLLLSFYKEQGLFQNEIARLMKRSESTISRELKRNSNQNSYVAATAQKRSLTRCAQISRIDQNLLLEQFIIERLQENWTPEQISGRLRAFPEKDIPYVNHESIYQWLYKPAQKRRNLHKLLPQAHNRRGRRLRVNRSRIPNRVSIHERPENIATRDEVGHWEADLMSCIRGSQHLLVLVERKTLYGIVVRLDSKTAIHTIETIKKIMMSLPDELKKSMTFDNGGEFTNHQELVDSMGMKTYFCDPYASWQKGSVENTNGRLRRDFPRKLNLNAGWMQVPNASWLSFLRPSKFPKGY
;
A
#
# COMPACT_ATOMS: atom_id res chain seq x y z
N MET A 1 17.52 -17.11 -8.08
CA MET A 1 16.58 -18.10 -8.65
C MET A 1 16.15 -17.64 -10.03
N SER A 2 16.43 -18.43 -11.09
CA SER A 2 15.94 -18.17 -12.44
C SER A 2 14.41 -18.09 -12.44
N LYS A 3 13.83 -17.01 -12.95
CA LYS A 3 12.37 -16.86 -13.11
C LYS A 3 11.87 -18.02 -13.97
N TYR A 4 11.01 -18.86 -13.42
CA TYR A 4 10.33 -19.91 -14.18
C TYR A 4 9.52 -19.29 -15.31
N LYS A 5 9.92 -19.55 -16.56
CA LYS A 5 9.21 -19.10 -17.76
C LYS A 5 8.45 -20.27 -18.37
N HIS A 6 7.13 -20.13 -18.47
CA HIS A 6 6.31 -21.05 -19.25
C HIS A 6 6.72 -21.03 -20.72
N LEU A 7 6.52 -22.15 -21.44
CA LEU A 7 6.76 -22.19 -22.88
C LEU A 7 5.77 -21.26 -23.61
N SER A 8 6.25 -20.55 -24.63
CA SER A 8 5.42 -19.80 -25.56
C SER A 8 4.65 -20.73 -26.50
N LEU A 9 3.73 -20.19 -27.30
CA LEU A 9 3.07 -20.97 -28.35
C LEU A 9 4.09 -21.49 -29.38
N ASP A 10 5.04 -20.66 -29.79
CA ASP A 10 6.10 -21.03 -30.74
C ASP A 10 6.98 -22.16 -30.20
N GLU A 11 7.33 -22.10 -28.92
CA GLU A 11 8.08 -23.17 -28.26
C GLU A 11 7.26 -24.46 -28.19
N ARG A 12 5.93 -24.38 -28.02
CA ARG A 12 5.06 -25.57 -28.08
C ARG A 12 4.95 -26.13 -29.50
N LEU A 13 4.94 -25.28 -30.54
CA LEU A 13 4.96 -25.71 -31.93
C LEU A 13 6.26 -26.45 -32.26
N LEU A 14 7.40 -25.91 -31.84
CA LEU A 14 8.71 -26.57 -31.97
C LEU A 14 8.76 -27.90 -31.23
N LEU A 15 8.23 -27.96 -30.01
CA LEU A 15 8.15 -29.21 -29.24
C LEU A 15 7.27 -30.25 -29.95
N SER A 16 6.16 -29.85 -30.57
CA SER A 16 5.30 -30.71 -31.39
C SER A 16 6.07 -31.29 -32.57
N PHE A 17 6.75 -30.44 -33.32
CA PHE A 17 7.55 -30.82 -34.48
C PHE A 17 8.66 -31.81 -34.11
N TYR A 18 9.44 -31.54 -33.05
CA TYR A 18 10.51 -32.46 -32.64
C TYR A 18 9.98 -33.80 -32.09
N LYS A 19 8.80 -33.81 -31.46
CA LYS A 19 8.17 -35.06 -31.04
C LYS A 19 7.67 -35.89 -32.22
N GLU A 20 7.18 -35.25 -33.29
CA GLU A 20 6.81 -35.93 -34.54
C GLU A 20 8.02 -36.52 -35.26
N GLN A 21 9.17 -35.84 -35.20
CA GLN A 21 10.44 -36.36 -35.71
C GLN A 21 11.07 -37.47 -34.83
N GLY A 22 10.45 -37.83 -33.70
CA GLY A 22 10.92 -38.91 -32.84
C GLY A 22 12.11 -38.58 -31.94
N LEU A 23 12.47 -37.29 -31.77
CA LEU A 23 13.61 -36.90 -30.94
C LEU A 23 13.39 -37.22 -29.46
N PHE A 24 14.49 -37.52 -28.77
CA PHE A 24 14.49 -37.77 -27.34
C PHE A 24 14.42 -36.47 -26.53
N GLN A 25 13.89 -36.55 -25.31
CA GLN A 25 13.60 -35.39 -24.46
C GLN A 25 14.82 -34.50 -24.18
N ASN A 26 15.98 -35.12 -23.98
CA ASN A 26 17.27 -34.47 -23.77
C ASN A 26 17.74 -33.68 -25.01
N GLU A 27 17.55 -34.24 -26.20
CA GLU A 27 17.88 -33.59 -27.49
C GLU A 27 17.00 -32.37 -27.72
N ILE A 28 15.69 -32.53 -27.50
CA ILE A 28 14.70 -31.45 -27.59
C ILE A 28 15.05 -30.32 -26.63
N ALA A 29 15.41 -30.63 -25.38
CA ALA A 29 15.80 -29.65 -24.39
C ALA A 29 17.02 -28.84 -24.86
N ARG A 30 18.03 -29.50 -25.45
CA ARG A 30 19.23 -28.86 -26.00
C ARG A 30 18.89 -27.96 -27.19
N LEU A 31 18.08 -28.42 -28.14
CA LEU A 31 17.66 -27.67 -29.33
C LEU A 31 16.84 -26.43 -28.97
N MET A 32 15.90 -26.57 -28.02
CA MET A 32 15.07 -25.47 -27.54
C MET A 32 15.79 -24.55 -26.55
N LYS A 33 17.04 -24.87 -26.15
CA LYS A 33 17.79 -24.17 -25.09
C LYS A 33 16.99 -24.06 -23.78
N ARG A 34 16.29 -25.15 -23.42
CA ARG A 34 15.48 -25.27 -22.19
C ARG A 34 16.03 -26.38 -21.30
N SER A 35 15.70 -26.33 -20.01
CA SER A 35 16.04 -27.44 -19.11
C SER A 35 15.20 -28.67 -19.46
N GLU A 36 15.79 -29.86 -19.33
CA GLU A 36 15.07 -31.11 -19.56
C GLU A 36 13.85 -31.24 -18.64
N SER A 37 13.97 -30.79 -17.39
CA SER A 37 12.86 -30.69 -16.43
C SER A 37 11.71 -29.79 -16.93
N THR A 38 11.98 -28.77 -17.76
CA THR A 38 10.93 -27.93 -18.36
C THR A 38 10.15 -28.74 -19.39
N ILE A 39 10.84 -29.45 -20.28
CA ILE A 39 10.23 -30.28 -21.32
C ILE A 39 9.44 -31.43 -20.69
N SER A 40 10.02 -32.14 -19.72
CA SER A 40 9.34 -33.21 -18.99
C SER A 40 8.04 -32.74 -18.33
N ARG A 41 8.06 -31.59 -17.64
CA ARG A 41 6.86 -31.03 -17.00
C ARG A 41 5.81 -30.59 -18.03
N GLU A 42 6.21 -30.03 -19.17
CA GLU A 42 5.28 -29.67 -20.24
C GLU A 42 4.61 -30.93 -20.81
N LEU A 43 5.40 -31.94 -21.19
CA LEU A 43 4.90 -33.19 -21.74
C LEU A 43 3.95 -33.88 -20.74
N LYS A 44 4.34 -33.99 -19.47
CA LYS A 44 3.51 -34.60 -18.43
C LYS A 44 2.17 -33.89 -18.23
N ARG A 45 2.14 -32.56 -18.34
CA ARG A 45 0.94 -31.76 -18.03
C ARG A 45 0.02 -31.54 -19.22
N ASN A 46 0.56 -31.54 -20.44
CA ASN A 46 -0.14 -31.02 -21.60
C ASN A 46 -0.21 -32.01 -22.79
N SER A 47 0.47 -33.16 -22.77
CA SER A 47 0.36 -34.19 -23.83
C SER A 47 -1.00 -34.88 -23.85
N ASN A 48 -1.44 -35.33 -25.03
CA ASN A 48 -2.55 -36.26 -25.18
C ASN A 48 -2.08 -37.68 -24.83
N GLN A 49 -2.99 -38.65 -24.85
CA GLN A 49 -2.66 -40.05 -24.52
C GLN A 49 -1.50 -40.58 -25.38
N ASN A 50 -1.49 -40.29 -26.68
CA ASN A 50 -0.51 -40.85 -27.62
C ASN A 50 0.27 -39.79 -28.43
N SER A 51 0.03 -38.50 -28.23
CA SER A 51 0.66 -37.45 -29.03
C SER A 51 0.80 -36.13 -28.28
N TYR A 52 1.72 -35.28 -28.73
CA TYR A 52 1.83 -33.91 -28.25
C TYR A 52 1.39 -32.97 -29.37
N VAL A 53 0.30 -32.22 -29.15
CA VAL A 53 -0.25 -31.26 -30.12
C VAL A 53 -0.18 -29.86 -29.52
N ALA A 54 0.57 -28.96 -30.15
CA ALA A 54 0.83 -27.61 -29.64
C ALA A 54 -0.44 -26.81 -29.32
N ALA A 55 -1.45 -26.84 -30.20
CA ALA A 55 -2.70 -26.11 -30.00
C ALA A 55 -3.47 -26.60 -28.77
N THR A 56 -3.55 -27.92 -28.59
CA THR A 56 -4.19 -28.55 -27.42
C THR A 56 -3.40 -28.27 -26.14
N ALA A 57 -2.07 -28.35 -26.20
CA ALA A 57 -1.19 -28.03 -25.08
C ALA A 57 -1.33 -26.56 -24.66
N GLN A 58 -1.38 -25.64 -25.62
CA GLN A 58 -1.64 -24.22 -25.40
C GLN A 58 -3.00 -24.03 -24.74
N LYS A 59 -4.07 -24.63 -25.28
CA LYS A 59 -5.43 -24.53 -24.70
C LYS A 59 -5.46 -25.03 -23.26
N ARG A 60 -4.89 -26.20 -22.97
CA ARG A 60 -4.80 -26.76 -21.60
C ARG A 60 -3.99 -25.86 -20.66
N SER A 61 -2.88 -25.30 -21.14
CA SER A 61 -2.09 -24.33 -20.37
C SER A 61 -2.92 -23.09 -20.05
N LEU A 62 -3.61 -22.52 -21.03
CA LEU A 62 -4.48 -21.34 -20.85
C LEU A 62 -5.65 -21.63 -19.90
N THR A 63 -6.33 -22.78 -20.05
CA THR A 63 -7.41 -23.20 -19.14
C THR A 63 -6.92 -23.35 -17.71
N ARG A 64 -5.72 -23.91 -17.51
CA ARG A 64 -5.11 -24.05 -16.18
C ARG A 64 -4.73 -22.70 -15.57
N CYS A 65 -4.23 -21.77 -16.39
CA CYS A 65 -3.99 -20.39 -15.98
C CYS A 65 -5.29 -19.63 -15.69
N ALA A 66 -6.37 -19.98 -16.39
CA ALA A 66 -7.70 -19.41 -16.21
C ALA A 66 -8.49 -20.04 -15.04
N GLN A 67 -7.85 -20.87 -14.22
CA GLN A 67 -8.56 -21.50 -13.10
C GLN A 67 -9.24 -20.46 -12.19
N ILE A 68 -10.45 -20.85 -11.77
CA ILE A 68 -11.29 -20.20 -10.78
C ILE A 68 -10.39 -19.89 -9.57
N SER A 69 -10.32 -18.62 -9.15
CA SER A 69 -9.39 -18.27 -8.06
C SER A 69 -9.82 -18.99 -6.78
N ARG A 70 -8.89 -19.19 -5.84
CA ARG A 70 -9.23 -19.72 -4.51
C ARG A 70 -10.34 -18.90 -3.82
N ILE A 71 -10.45 -17.61 -4.16
CA ILE A 71 -11.52 -16.74 -3.69
C ILE A 71 -12.85 -17.13 -4.34
N ASP A 72 -12.88 -17.28 -5.67
CA ASP A 72 -14.09 -17.70 -6.41
C ASP A 72 -14.55 -19.13 -6.02
N GLN A 73 -13.67 -19.97 -5.45
CA GLN A 73 -13.99 -21.34 -5.01
C GLN A 73 -14.58 -21.41 -3.59
N ASN A 74 -14.47 -20.34 -2.79
CA ASN A 74 -14.91 -20.33 -1.40
C ASN A 74 -15.80 -19.10 -1.16
N LEU A 75 -17.12 -19.35 -1.07
CA LEU A 75 -18.11 -18.28 -0.89
C LEU A 75 -17.90 -17.49 0.41
N LEU A 76 -17.49 -18.14 1.50
CA LEU A 76 -17.24 -17.46 2.78
C LEU A 76 -16.05 -16.51 2.67
N LEU A 77 -14.97 -16.92 1.99
CA LEU A 77 -13.82 -16.07 1.72
C LEU A 77 -14.18 -14.90 0.80
N GLU A 78 -14.95 -15.14 -0.26
CA GLU A 78 -15.42 -14.07 -1.14
C GLU A 78 -16.25 -13.04 -0.37
N GLN A 79 -17.25 -13.51 0.39
CA GLN A 79 -18.13 -12.66 1.17
C GLN A 79 -17.34 -11.84 2.19
N PHE A 80 -16.44 -12.48 2.95
CA PHE A 80 -15.57 -11.81 3.90
C PHE A 80 -14.73 -10.72 3.24
N ILE A 81 -14.13 -10.99 2.08
CA ILE A 81 -13.34 -9.98 1.35
C ILE A 81 -14.22 -8.80 0.95
N ILE A 82 -15.42 -9.04 0.40
CA ILE A 82 -16.32 -7.99 -0.06
C ILE A 82 -16.81 -7.12 1.11
N GLU A 83 -17.26 -7.74 2.20
CA GLU A 83 -17.72 -7.04 3.40
C GLU A 83 -16.61 -6.14 3.97
N ARG A 84 -15.39 -6.68 4.12
CA ARG A 84 -14.25 -5.88 4.61
C ARG A 84 -13.87 -4.76 3.64
N LEU A 85 -13.95 -4.98 2.33
CA LEU A 85 -13.72 -3.91 1.35
C LEU A 85 -14.78 -2.81 1.44
N GLN A 86 -16.04 -3.15 1.70
CA GLN A 86 -17.13 -2.18 1.92
C GLN A 86 -16.93 -1.39 3.22
N GLU A 87 -16.38 -2.03 4.25
CA GLU A 87 -15.91 -1.38 5.49
C GLU A 87 -14.58 -0.61 5.31
N ASN A 88 -14.17 -0.35 4.07
CA ASN A 88 -12.94 0.38 3.74
C ASN A 88 -11.63 -0.30 4.16
N TRP A 89 -11.59 -1.62 4.34
CA TRP A 89 -10.33 -2.32 4.54
C TRP A 89 -9.52 -2.37 3.24
N THR A 90 -8.20 -2.37 3.37
CA THR A 90 -7.26 -2.64 2.27
C THR A 90 -7.04 -4.14 2.08
N PRO A 91 -6.72 -4.62 0.87
CA PRO A 91 -6.30 -6.01 0.66
C PRO A 91 -5.18 -6.48 1.62
N GLU A 92 -4.25 -5.60 1.97
CA GLU A 92 -3.18 -5.85 2.95
C GLU A 92 -3.74 -6.06 4.36
N GLN A 93 -4.71 -5.25 4.79
CA GLN A 93 -5.37 -5.43 6.09
C GLN A 93 -6.16 -6.72 6.15
N ILE A 94 -6.89 -7.05 5.08
CA ILE A 94 -7.65 -8.30 4.97
C ILE A 94 -6.69 -9.50 5.07
N SER A 95 -5.62 -9.51 4.27
CA SER A 95 -4.61 -10.57 4.30
C SER A 95 -3.91 -10.66 5.66
N GLY A 96 -3.55 -9.52 6.25
CA GLY A 96 -2.93 -9.45 7.57
C GLY A 96 -3.84 -9.96 8.69
N ARG A 97 -5.14 -9.63 8.64
CA ARG A 97 -6.16 -10.11 9.59
C ARG A 97 -6.35 -11.60 9.50
N LEU A 98 -6.53 -12.16 8.30
CA LEU A 98 -6.64 -13.60 8.10
C LEU A 98 -5.39 -14.36 8.53
N ARG A 99 -4.21 -13.73 8.42
CA ARG A 99 -2.95 -14.32 8.90
C ARG A 99 -2.86 -14.32 10.43
N ALA A 100 -3.21 -13.21 11.07
CA ALA A 100 -3.07 -13.04 12.51
C ALA A 100 -4.18 -13.70 13.32
N PHE A 101 -5.37 -13.80 12.74
CA PHE A 101 -6.58 -14.35 13.37
C PHE A 101 -7.26 -15.29 12.38
N PRO A 102 -6.79 -16.54 12.26
CA PRO A 102 -7.41 -17.52 11.38
C PRO A 102 -8.85 -17.80 11.85
N GLU A 103 -9.80 -17.62 10.95
CA GLU A 103 -11.20 -17.98 11.18
C GLU A 103 -11.46 -19.39 10.64
N LYS A 104 -12.38 -20.11 11.27
CA LYS A 104 -12.80 -21.44 10.80
C LYS A 104 -13.43 -21.26 9.41
N ASP A 105 -13.06 -22.12 8.46
CA ASP A 105 -13.60 -22.17 7.09
C ASP A 105 -13.25 -20.98 6.15
N ILE A 106 -12.53 -19.96 6.65
CA ILE A 106 -12.00 -18.84 5.84
C ILE A 106 -10.48 -18.98 5.68
N PRO A 107 -9.98 -19.52 4.54
CA PRO A 107 -8.56 -19.75 4.37
C PRO A 107 -7.78 -18.44 4.17
N TYR A 108 -6.51 -18.47 4.59
CA TYR A 108 -5.58 -17.39 4.30
C TYR A 108 -5.45 -17.13 2.79
N VAL A 109 -5.50 -15.85 2.42
CA VAL A 109 -5.23 -15.36 1.06
C VAL A 109 -4.24 -14.20 1.11
N ASN A 110 -3.32 -14.16 0.14
CA ASN A 110 -2.37 -13.06 0.00
C ASN A 110 -3.06 -11.82 -0.59
N HIS A 111 -2.65 -10.62 -0.15
CA HIS A 111 -3.17 -9.35 -0.66
C HIS A 111 -3.03 -9.21 -2.19
N GLU A 112 -1.92 -9.71 -2.77
CA GLU A 112 -1.73 -9.73 -4.21
C GLU A 112 -2.77 -10.61 -4.93
N SER A 113 -3.18 -11.72 -4.32
CA SER A 113 -4.24 -12.57 -4.87
C SER A 113 -5.61 -11.88 -4.82
N ILE A 114 -5.87 -11.08 -3.78
CA ILE A 114 -7.07 -10.23 -3.70
C ILE A 114 -7.02 -9.17 -4.82
N TYR A 115 -5.90 -8.50 -5.04
CA TYR A 115 -5.74 -7.55 -6.14
C TYR A 115 -5.99 -8.20 -7.51
N GLN A 116 -5.32 -9.31 -7.80
CA GLN A 116 -5.51 -10.03 -9.06
C GLN A 116 -6.97 -10.45 -9.27
N TRP A 117 -7.64 -10.89 -8.20
CA TRP A 117 -9.05 -11.24 -8.23
C TRP A 117 -9.96 -10.05 -8.52
N LEU A 118 -9.77 -8.91 -7.84
CA LEU A 118 -10.55 -7.67 -8.06
C LEU A 118 -10.44 -7.13 -9.49
N TYR A 119 -9.29 -7.32 -10.13
CA TYR A 119 -9.06 -6.86 -11.51
C TYR A 119 -9.50 -7.85 -12.59
N LYS A 120 -10.02 -9.04 -12.24
CA LYS A 120 -10.63 -9.96 -13.21
C LYS A 120 -11.85 -9.31 -13.89
N PRO A 121 -12.15 -9.64 -15.18
CA PRO A 121 -13.28 -9.06 -15.89
C PRO A 121 -14.63 -9.19 -15.19
N ALA A 122 -14.92 -10.33 -14.57
CA ALA A 122 -16.16 -10.56 -13.81
C ALA A 122 -16.30 -9.59 -12.63
N GLN A 123 -15.22 -9.38 -11.86
CA GLN A 123 -15.24 -8.53 -10.67
C GLN A 123 -15.18 -7.04 -11.02
N LYS A 124 -14.56 -6.69 -12.14
CA LYS A 124 -14.65 -5.34 -12.72
C LYS A 124 -16.08 -4.97 -13.11
N ARG A 125 -16.85 -5.90 -13.70
CA ARG A 125 -18.28 -5.68 -14.01
C ARG A 125 -19.11 -5.43 -12.74
N ARG A 126 -18.76 -6.09 -11.63
CA ARG A 126 -19.33 -5.85 -10.29
C ARG A 126 -18.81 -4.58 -9.60
N ASN A 127 -17.95 -3.80 -10.25
CA ASN A 127 -17.35 -2.58 -9.69
C ASN A 127 -16.54 -2.78 -8.39
N LEU A 128 -16.13 -4.01 -8.03
CA LEU A 128 -15.45 -4.27 -6.75
C LEU A 128 -14.11 -3.54 -6.62
N HIS A 129 -13.39 -3.33 -7.72
CA HIS A 129 -12.16 -2.53 -7.75
C HIS A 129 -12.36 -1.07 -7.31
N LYS A 130 -13.59 -0.54 -7.35
CA LYS A 130 -13.90 0.83 -6.88
C LYS A 130 -13.94 0.92 -5.35
N LEU A 131 -14.04 -0.21 -4.65
CA LEU A 131 -13.95 -0.27 -3.19
C LEU A 131 -12.50 -0.10 -2.70
N LEU A 132 -11.51 -0.23 -3.59
CA LEU A 132 -10.10 -0.03 -3.24
C LEU A 132 -9.81 1.43 -2.85
N PRO A 133 -8.85 1.68 -1.94
CA PRO A 133 -8.55 3.03 -1.44
C PRO A 133 -8.03 3.96 -2.52
N GLN A 134 -7.37 3.41 -3.54
CA GLN A 134 -6.60 4.17 -4.49
C GLN A 134 -7.28 4.17 -5.85
N ALA A 135 -8.01 5.25 -6.15
CA ALA A 135 -8.26 5.61 -7.53
C ALA A 135 -6.96 6.15 -8.12
N HIS A 136 -6.43 5.55 -9.19
CA HIS A 136 -5.28 6.07 -9.94
C HIS A 136 -5.69 7.35 -10.69
N ASN A 137 -5.78 8.48 -9.98
CA ASN A 137 -5.94 9.77 -10.62
C ASN A 137 -4.59 10.22 -11.20
N ARG A 138 -4.55 10.43 -12.52
CA ARG A 138 -3.41 11.07 -13.19
C ARG A 138 -3.31 12.51 -12.68
N ARG A 139 -2.22 12.83 -11.97
CA ARG A 139 -1.93 14.21 -11.55
C ARG A 139 -1.58 15.03 -12.80
N GLY A 140 -2.33 16.10 -13.06
CA GLY A 140 -1.99 17.06 -14.12
C GLY A 140 -0.72 17.86 -13.81
N ARG A 141 -0.10 18.44 -14.85
CA ARG A 141 1.10 19.28 -14.74
C ARG A 141 0.78 20.52 -13.90
N ARG A 142 1.54 20.75 -12.82
CA ARG A 142 1.43 21.96 -11.99
C ARG A 142 2.50 22.96 -12.39
N LEU A 143 2.14 24.24 -12.42
CA LEU A 143 3.09 25.35 -12.59
C LEU A 143 4.06 25.39 -11.41
N ARG A 144 5.31 25.74 -11.70
CA ARG A 144 6.38 25.85 -10.71
C ARG A 144 6.18 27.15 -9.95
N VAL A 145 5.76 27.05 -8.69
CA VAL A 145 5.68 28.21 -7.79
C VAL A 145 6.99 28.26 -7.00
N ASN A 146 7.66 29.41 -6.98
CA ASN A 146 8.80 29.66 -6.10
C ASN A 146 8.32 29.50 -4.66
N ARG A 147 8.87 28.51 -3.94
CA ARG A 147 8.56 28.30 -2.52
C ARG A 147 9.49 29.17 -1.68
N SER A 148 8.97 29.70 -0.58
CA SER A 148 9.74 30.36 0.46
C SER A 148 10.85 29.43 0.98
N ARG A 149 12.03 30.01 1.29
CA ARG A 149 13.09 29.27 1.98
C ARG A 149 12.68 29.10 3.44
N ILE A 150 12.56 27.86 3.90
CA ILE A 150 12.40 27.53 5.32
C ILE A 150 13.74 27.81 6.01
N PRO A 151 13.81 28.78 6.94
CA PRO A 151 15.04 29.07 7.70
C PRO A 151 15.47 27.84 8.51
N ASN A 152 16.77 27.66 8.74
CA ASN A 152 17.33 26.61 9.60
C ASN A 152 16.87 25.17 9.29
N ARG A 153 16.38 24.90 8.07
CA ARG A 153 15.94 23.56 7.69
C ARG A 153 17.11 22.58 7.76
N VAL A 154 16.87 21.43 8.39
CA VAL A 154 17.82 20.30 8.41
C VAL A 154 17.39 19.29 7.34
N SER A 155 18.33 18.85 6.51
CA SER A 155 18.03 17.88 5.46
C SER A 155 17.66 16.53 6.07
N ILE A 156 16.76 15.79 5.41
CA ILE A 156 16.48 14.40 5.78
C ILE A 156 17.71 13.50 5.69
N HIS A 157 18.74 13.88 4.92
CA HIS A 157 20.00 13.14 4.85
C HIS A 157 20.85 13.27 6.11
N GLU A 158 20.61 14.28 6.94
CA GLU A 158 21.26 14.45 8.25
C GLU A 158 20.52 13.66 9.35
N ARG A 159 19.44 12.95 8.98
CA ARG A 159 18.68 12.12 9.91
C ARG A 159 19.45 10.83 10.22
N PRO A 160 19.69 10.51 11.50
CA PRO A 160 20.32 9.25 11.91
C PRO A 160 19.67 8.01 11.27
N GLU A 161 20.50 7.03 10.88
CA GLU A 161 20.04 5.83 10.15
C GLU A 161 19.08 4.96 10.98
N ASN A 162 19.24 4.92 12.30
CA ASN A 162 18.37 4.18 13.22
C ASN A 162 16.90 4.68 13.18
N ILE A 163 16.67 5.91 12.74
CA ILE A 163 15.32 6.44 12.55
C ILE A 163 14.67 5.79 11.31
N ALA A 164 15.45 5.40 10.29
CA ALA A 164 14.92 4.75 9.09
C ALA A 164 14.44 3.31 9.36
N THR A 165 15.07 2.60 10.31
CA THR A 165 14.75 1.19 10.65
C THR A 165 13.45 1.04 11.45
N ARG A 166 12.96 2.13 12.07
CA ARG A 166 11.72 2.17 12.89
C ARG A 166 11.79 1.32 14.16
N ASP A 167 12.99 1.16 14.71
CA ASP A 167 13.21 0.34 15.90
C ASP A 167 12.90 1.08 17.20
N GLU A 168 12.82 2.41 17.17
CA GLU A 168 12.47 3.26 18.31
C GLU A 168 11.17 4.05 18.09
N VAL A 169 10.44 4.30 19.19
CA VAL A 169 9.27 5.19 19.18
C VAL A 169 9.71 6.65 19.30
N GLY A 170 8.82 7.56 18.87
CA GLY A 170 8.97 9.00 19.06
C GLY A 170 9.45 9.76 17.82
N HIS A 171 9.42 9.09 16.66
CA HIS A 171 9.73 9.73 15.37
C HIS A 171 8.44 9.88 14.60
N TRP A 172 8.08 11.13 14.31
CA TRP A 172 6.82 11.49 13.68
C TRP A 172 7.02 11.94 12.23
N GLU A 173 6.02 11.68 11.40
CA GLU A 173 5.85 12.32 10.10
C GLU A 173 4.60 13.22 10.18
N ALA A 174 4.75 14.47 9.76
CA ALA A 174 3.66 15.45 9.81
C ALA A 174 3.31 15.93 8.40
N ASP A 175 2.03 15.98 8.04
CA ASP A 175 1.57 16.46 6.74
C ASP A 175 0.28 17.28 6.87
N LEU A 176 0.03 18.15 5.89
CA LEU A 176 -1.17 18.99 5.87
C LEU A 176 -2.10 18.57 4.73
N MET A 177 -3.29 18.11 5.08
CA MET A 177 -4.29 17.64 4.14
C MET A 177 -5.41 18.68 3.93
N SER A 178 -5.50 19.25 2.74
CA SER A 178 -6.59 20.20 2.40
C SER A 178 -7.86 19.49 1.93
N CYS A 179 -9.02 19.79 2.52
CA CYS A 179 -10.33 19.31 2.08
C CYS A 179 -10.92 20.24 1.02
N ILE A 180 -11.41 21.42 1.42
CA ILE A 180 -11.70 22.54 0.52
C ILE A 180 -10.42 23.34 0.35
N ARG A 181 -9.99 23.50 -0.90
CA ARG A 181 -8.72 24.15 -1.23
C ARG A 181 -8.75 25.61 -0.76
N GLY A 182 -7.87 25.95 0.18
CA GLY A 182 -7.65 27.33 0.63
C GLY A 182 -8.38 27.74 1.89
N SER A 183 -9.24 26.88 2.46
CA SER A 183 -10.01 27.23 3.67
C SER A 183 -9.98 26.17 4.77
N GLN A 184 -9.90 24.87 4.44
CA GLN A 184 -10.09 23.81 5.41
C GLN A 184 -8.97 22.77 5.33
N HIS A 185 -8.25 22.64 6.45
CA HIS A 185 -7.02 21.88 6.53
C HIS A 185 -7.07 20.91 7.72
N LEU A 186 -6.55 19.71 7.50
CA LEU A 186 -6.31 18.72 8.54
C LEU A 186 -4.80 18.56 8.71
N LEU A 187 -4.31 18.77 9.92
CA LEU A 187 -2.98 18.36 10.33
C LEU A 187 -3.00 16.87 10.62
N VAL A 188 -2.11 16.12 9.99
CA VAL A 188 -1.96 14.67 10.20
C VAL A 188 -0.57 14.39 10.72
N LEU A 189 -0.48 13.80 11.90
CA LEU A 189 0.76 13.34 12.52
C LEU A 189 0.73 11.82 12.62
N VAL A 190 1.82 11.16 12.23
CA VAL A 190 1.93 9.70 12.29
C VAL A 190 3.26 9.29 12.92
N GLU A 191 3.20 8.55 14.01
CA GLU A 191 4.39 7.98 14.66
C GLU A 191 4.88 6.77 13.83
N ARG A 192 6.18 6.72 13.50
CA ARG A 192 6.70 5.86 12.44
C ARG A 192 6.81 4.38 12.82
N LYS A 193 6.98 4.05 14.12
CA LYS A 193 7.11 2.68 14.61
C LYS A 193 5.76 2.03 14.89
N THR A 194 4.92 2.72 15.66
CA THR A 194 3.59 2.29 16.11
C THR A 194 2.51 2.53 15.07
N LEU A 195 2.74 3.44 14.12
CA LEU A 195 1.74 3.96 13.17
C LEU A 195 0.57 4.68 13.84
N TYR A 196 0.78 5.13 15.08
CA TYR A 196 -0.22 5.92 15.80
C TYR A 196 -0.46 7.25 15.09
N GLY A 197 -1.70 7.49 14.69
CA GLY A 197 -2.13 8.65 13.92
C GLY A 197 -2.91 9.65 14.76
N ILE A 198 -2.59 10.92 14.61
CA ILE A 198 -3.33 12.04 15.18
C ILE A 198 -3.80 12.93 14.02
N VAL A 199 -5.09 13.24 13.98
CA VAL A 199 -5.70 14.09 12.95
C VAL A 199 -6.42 15.24 13.64
N VAL A 200 -5.98 16.46 13.36
CA VAL A 200 -6.57 17.66 13.96
C VAL A 200 -6.97 18.64 12.87
N ARG A 201 -8.17 19.19 12.99
CA ARG A 201 -8.61 20.28 12.12
C ARG A 201 -7.90 21.57 12.50
N LEU A 202 -7.35 22.26 11.51
CA LEU A 202 -6.81 23.60 11.67
C LEU A 202 -7.77 24.63 11.09
N ASP A 203 -7.98 25.71 11.84
CA ASP A 203 -8.76 26.86 11.36
C ASP A 203 -7.93 27.77 10.44
N SER A 204 -6.60 27.67 10.51
CA SER A 204 -5.66 28.37 9.65
C SER A 204 -4.45 27.51 9.31
N LYS A 205 -3.93 27.64 8.08
CA LYS A 205 -2.68 26.96 7.63
C LYS A 205 -1.43 27.81 7.82
N THR A 206 -1.49 28.86 8.64
CA THR A 206 -0.31 29.69 8.93
C THR A 206 0.73 28.87 9.68
N ALA A 207 2.02 29.21 9.51
CA ALA A 207 3.11 28.52 10.18
C ALA A 207 2.97 28.56 11.71
N ILE A 208 2.62 29.73 12.24
CA ILE A 208 2.38 29.97 13.67
C ILE A 208 1.31 29.00 14.18
N HIS A 209 0.10 29.01 13.59
CA HIS A 209 -1.01 28.20 14.08
C HIS A 209 -0.76 26.68 13.92
N THR A 210 -0.06 26.29 12.86
CA THR A 210 0.28 24.88 12.62
C THR A 210 1.27 24.38 13.67
N ILE A 211 2.35 25.12 13.92
CA ILE A 211 3.38 24.75 14.90
C ILE A 211 2.87 24.84 16.34
N GLU A 212 2.06 25.86 16.69
CA GLU A 212 1.42 25.94 18.01
C GLU A 212 0.51 24.75 18.28
N THR A 213 -0.28 24.33 17.28
CA THR A 213 -1.12 23.13 17.39
C THR A 213 -0.27 21.88 17.58
N ILE A 214 0.78 21.70 16.79
CA ILE A 214 1.72 20.57 16.96
C ILE A 214 2.31 20.58 18.37
N LYS A 215 2.77 21.73 18.85
CA LYS A 215 3.37 21.88 20.18
C LYS A 215 2.40 21.48 21.29
N LYS A 216 1.13 21.95 21.23
CA LYS A 216 0.08 21.55 22.18
C LYS A 216 -0.15 20.04 22.20
N ILE A 217 -0.19 19.39 21.03
CA ILE A 217 -0.36 17.94 20.91
C ILE A 217 0.87 17.22 21.48
N MET A 218 2.08 17.62 21.11
CA MET A 218 3.29 16.96 21.58
C MET A 218 3.48 17.16 23.09
N MET A 219 3.09 18.30 23.66
CA MET A 219 3.16 18.54 25.10
C MET A 219 2.27 17.60 25.93
N SER A 220 1.16 17.10 25.37
CA SER A 220 0.28 16.16 26.07
C SER A 220 0.74 14.70 25.99
N LEU A 221 1.77 14.39 25.20
CA LEU A 221 2.34 13.05 25.09
C LEU A 221 3.48 12.81 26.09
N PRO A 222 3.82 11.55 26.39
CA PRO A 222 5.04 11.19 27.13
C PRO A 222 6.32 11.65 26.41
N ASP A 223 7.38 11.93 27.17
CA ASP A 223 8.64 12.46 26.64
C ASP A 223 9.35 11.47 25.70
N GLU A 224 9.16 10.16 25.90
CA GLU A 224 9.71 9.11 25.04
C GLU A 224 9.20 9.22 23.60
N LEU A 225 8.06 9.88 23.38
CA LEU A 225 7.48 10.11 22.06
C LEU A 225 7.96 11.41 21.39
N LYS A 226 8.78 12.25 22.02
CA LYS A 226 9.12 13.60 21.52
C LYS A 226 10.51 13.70 20.91
N LYS A 227 10.95 12.70 20.13
CA LYS A 227 12.34 12.64 19.63
C LYS A 227 12.56 13.45 18.36
N SER A 228 11.74 13.23 17.33
CA SER A 228 11.87 14.00 16.09
C SER A 228 10.61 14.07 15.25
N MET A 229 10.52 15.06 14.37
CA MET A 229 9.43 15.19 13.39
C MET A 229 9.97 15.47 11.98
N THR A 230 9.41 14.77 10.98
CA THR A 230 9.77 14.94 9.56
C THR A 230 8.66 15.65 8.80
N PHE A 231 9.01 16.71 8.07
CA PHE A 231 8.10 17.56 7.31
C PHE A 231 8.39 17.49 5.80
N ASP A 232 7.45 17.98 4.99
CA ASP A 232 7.77 18.36 3.61
C ASP A 232 8.20 19.84 3.56
N ASN A 233 8.58 20.33 2.37
CA ASN A 233 8.94 21.73 2.17
C ASN A 233 7.71 22.66 2.04
N GLY A 234 6.70 22.48 2.90
CA GLY A 234 5.52 23.31 3.02
C GLY A 234 5.80 24.58 3.84
N GLY A 235 5.21 25.72 3.45
CA GLY A 235 5.40 26.98 4.16
C GLY A 235 4.74 27.00 5.54
N GLU A 236 3.74 26.14 5.74
CA GLU A 236 3.08 25.85 7.02
C GLU A 236 4.04 25.29 8.10
N PHE A 237 5.22 24.81 7.72
CA PHE A 237 6.23 24.27 8.66
C PHE A 237 7.42 25.20 8.87
N THR A 238 7.33 26.46 8.45
CA THR A 238 8.46 27.41 8.52
C THR A 238 8.97 27.61 9.96
N ASN A 239 8.07 27.64 10.94
CA ASN A 239 8.39 27.88 12.36
C ASN A 239 8.80 26.60 13.14
N HIS A 240 9.14 25.51 12.46
CA HIS A 240 9.52 24.22 13.06
C HIS A 240 10.60 24.30 14.17
N GLN A 241 11.47 25.32 14.16
CA GLN A 241 12.52 25.53 15.16
C GLN A 241 11.94 25.66 16.58
N GLU A 242 10.71 26.18 16.72
CA GLU A 242 10.05 26.28 18.03
C GLU A 242 9.85 24.91 18.70
N LEU A 243 9.74 23.83 17.93
CA LEU A 243 9.65 22.45 18.45
C LEU A 243 10.98 21.98 19.04
N VAL A 244 12.08 22.40 18.42
CA VAL A 244 13.44 22.13 18.91
C VAL A 244 13.68 22.93 20.19
N ASP A 245 13.39 24.23 20.16
CA ASP A 245 13.72 25.14 21.25
C ASP A 245 12.88 24.87 22.50
N SER A 246 11.60 24.47 22.33
CA SER A 246 10.70 24.25 23.47
C SER A 246 10.69 22.84 24.03
N MET A 247 11.04 21.82 23.24
CA MET A 247 10.91 20.41 23.64
C MET A 247 12.15 19.56 23.28
N GLY A 248 13.18 20.13 22.67
CA GLY A 248 14.35 19.38 22.18
C GLY A 248 14.05 18.46 21.00
N MET A 249 12.87 18.57 20.39
CA MET A 249 12.42 17.64 19.35
C MET A 249 13.07 17.99 18.01
N LYS A 250 13.94 17.11 17.49
CA LYS A 250 14.67 17.34 16.23
C LYS A 250 13.71 17.40 15.04
N THR A 251 14.07 18.15 14.02
CA THR A 251 13.22 18.35 12.84
C THR A 251 14.00 18.07 11.56
N TYR A 252 13.33 17.47 10.58
CA TYR A 252 13.96 17.08 9.30
C TYR A 252 13.03 17.36 8.12
N PHE A 253 13.58 17.73 6.97
CA PHE A 253 12.81 18.03 5.76
C PHE A 253 13.15 17.12 4.59
N CYS A 254 12.12 16.56 3.97
CA CYS A 254 12.25 15.77 2.75
C CYS A 254 12.82 16.58 1.59
N ASP A 255 13.42 15.89 0.63
CA ASP A 255 13.83 16.47 -0.63
C ASP A 255 12.61 16.92 -1.45
N PRO A 256 12.77 17.96 -2.29
CA PRO A 256 11.77 18.29 -3.28
C PRO A 256 11.39 17.06 -4.14
N TYR A 257 10.09 16.85 -4.33
CA TYR A 257 9.53 15.74 -5.12
C TYR A 257 9.75 14.33 -4.56
N ALA A 258 10.26 14.18 -3.34
CA ALA A 258 10.51 12.90 -2.69
C ALA A 258 9.44 12.52 -1.66
N SER A 259 8.17 12.36 -2.08
CA SER A 259 7.08 12.06 -1.14
C SER A 259 7.26 10.73 -0.39
N TRP A 260 7.96 9.76 -1.01
CA TRP A 260 8.27 8.45 -0.41
C TRP A 260 9.10 8.54 0.87
N GLN A 261 9.81 9.65 1.10
CA GLN A 261 10.58 9.89 2.33
C GLN A 261 9.69 10.08 3.58
N LYS A 262 8.38 10.30 3.37
CA LYS A 262 7.29 10.40 4.35
C LYS A 262 6.19 9.35 4.06
N GLY A 263 6.62 8.12 3.78
CA GLY A 263 5.72 7.06 3.31
C GLY A 263 4.62 6.66 4.31
N SER A 264 4.82 6.81 5.63
CA SER A 264 3.80 6.45 6.62
C SER A 264 2.64 7.45 6.59
N VAL A 265 2.93 8.76 6.65
CA VAL A 265 1.90 9.79 6.59
C VAL A 265 1.25 9.89 5.20
N GLU A 266 2.00 9.66 4.11
CA GLU A 266 1.40 9.62 2.76
C GLU A 266 0.36 8.49 2.65
N ASN A 267 0.67 7.31 3.19
CA ASN A 267 -0.26 6.19 3.23
C ASN A 267 -1.48 6.48 4.12
N THR A 268 -1.27 7.05 5.31
CA THR A 268 -2.36 7.46 6.21
C THR A 268 -3.27 8.50 5.55
N ASN A 269 -2.70 9.50 4.87
CA ASN A 269 -3.45 10.49 4.13
C ASN A 269 -4.27 9.86 3.01
N GLY A 270 -3.71 8.89 2.28
CA GLY A 270 -4.46 8.12 1.28
C GLY A 270 -5.72 7.47 1.83
N ARG A 271 -5.66 6.98 3.07
CA ARG A 271 -6.79 6.34 3.77
C ARG A 271 -7.81 7.36 4.27
N LEU A 272 -7.34 8.43 4.93
CA LEU A 272 -8.18 9.53 5.40
C LEU A 272 -8.95 10.21 4.26
N ARG A 273 -8.48 10.16 3.01
CA ARG A 273 -9.18 10.73 1.86
C ARG A 273 -10.53 10.10 1.55
N ARG A 274 -10.85 8.91 2.08
CA ARG A 274 -12.18 8.31 1.96
C ARG A 274 -13.20 9.05 2.82
N ASP A 275 -12.84 9.31 4.07
CA ASP A 275 -13.71 9.99 5.03
C ASP A 275 -13.65 11.52 4.85
N PHE A 276 -12.52 12.02 4.35
CA PHE A 276 -12.26 13.43 4.09
C PHE A 276 -11.95 13.71 2.61
N PRO A 277 -12.94 13.53 1.70
CA PRO A 277 -12.74 13.74 0.28
C PRO A 277 -12.43 15.19 -0.06
N ARG A 278 -11.81 15.40 -1.22
CA ARG A 278 -11.58 16.75 -1.75
C ARG A 278 -12.94 17.42 -1.94
N LYS A 279 -13.09 18.65 -1.43
CA LYS A 279 -14.33 19.45 -1.38
C LYS A 279 -15.28 19.14 -0.21
N LEU A 280 -14.96 18.22 0.71
CA LEU A 280 -15.75 18.06 1.93
C LEU A 280 -15.72 19.35 2.76
N ASN A 281 -16.89 19.86 3.14
CA ASN A 281 -17.01 20.94 4.10
C ASN A 281 -16.89 20.39 5.54
N LEU A 282 -15.74 20.62 6.17
CA LEU A 282 -15.46 20.20 7.54
C LEU A 282 -16.43 20.83 8.56
N ASN A 283 -17.06 21.98 8.28
CA ASN A 283 -18.04 22.58 9.18
C ASN A 283 -19.34 21.76 9.28
N ALA A 284 -19.74 21.10 8.19
CA ALA A 284 -20.98 20.33 8.13
C ALA A 284 -20.77 18.84 8.47
N GLY A 285 -19.57 18.31 8.22
CA GLY A 285 -19.28 16.86 8.31
C GLY A 285 -18.41 16.42 9.48
N TRP A 286 -17.72 17.32 10.20
CA TRP A 286 -16.81 16.91 11.30
C TRP A 286 -17.55 16.26 12.47
N MET A 287 -18.81 16.61 12.71
CA MET A 287 -19.65 16.02 13.77
C MET A 287 -20.29 14.67 13.40
N GLN A 288 -20.21 14.23 12.13
CA GLN A 288 -20.75 12.93 11.71
C GLN A 288 -19.68 11.82 11.70
N VAL A 289 -18.42 12.15 12.00
CA VAL A 289 -17.36 11.16 12.24
C VAL A 289 -17.35 10.89 13.75
N PRO A 290 -17.77 9.72 14.22
CA PRO A 290 -17.85 9.46 15.66
C PRO A 290 -16.46 9.62 16.29
N ASN A 291 -16.31 10.60 17.19
CA ASN A 291 -15.12 10.86 18.02
C ASN A 291 -13.79 11.05 17.25
N ALA A 292 -13.68 12.16 16.52
CA ALA A 292 -12.43 12.64 15.94
C ALA A 292 -11.42 13.22 16.97
N SER A 293 -11.43 12.77 18.23
CA SER A 293 -10.36 13.04 19.19
C SER A 293 -9.27 11.97 19.19
N TRP A 294 -9.50 10.76 18.64
CA TRP A 294 -8.49 9.69 18.60
C TRP A 294 -8.73 8.72 17.44
N LEU A 295 -8.53 9.15 16.19
CA LEU A 295 -8.58 8.25 15.03
C LEU A 295 -7.30 7.39 14.96
N SER A 296 -7.20 6.39 15.85
CA SER A 296 -6.20 5.32 15.80
C SER A 296 -6.55 4.31 14.71
N PHE A 297 -6.59 4.74 13.46
CA PHE A 297 -6.56 3.78 12.38
C PHE A 297 -5.09 3.39 12.14
N LEU A 298 -4.84 2.08 12.03
CA LEU A 298 -3.81 1.41 11.22
C LEU A 298 -2.71 0.56 11.92
N ARG A 299 -3.09 -0.42 12.74
CA ARG A 299 -2.61 -1.83 12.64
C ARG A 299 -3.45 -2.77 13.53
N PRO A 300 -3.70 -4.03 13.13
CA PRO A 300 -4.06 -5.07 14.09
C PRO A 300 -2.77 -5.49 14.82
N SER A 301 -2.50 -4.91 15.98
CA SER A 301 -1.47 -5.45 16.88
C SER A 301 -2.07 -5.64 18.26
N LYS A 302 -2.21 -6.93 18.61
CA LYS A 302 -2.06 -7.46 19.96
C LYS A 302 -2.68 -6.60 21.06
N PHE A 303 -3.94 -6.89 21.40
CA PHE A 303 -4.32 -6.76 22.80
C PHE A 303 -3.46 -7.76 23.60
N PRO A 304 -2.82 -7.34 24.71
CA PRO A 304 -2.41 -8.28 25.74
C PRO A 304 -3.65 -9.05 26.20
N LYS A 305 -3.50 -10.36 26.38
CA LYS A 305 -4.44 -11.12 27.20
C LYS A 305 -4.38 -10.60 28.64
N GLY A 306 -5.53 -10.55 29.31
CA GLY A 306 -5.70 -10.22 30.74
C GLY A 306 -6.18 -8.78 30.92
N TYR A 307 -7.37 -8.53 31.48
CA TYR A 307 -8.02 -9.21 32.60
C TYR A 307 -9.37 -9.83 32.24
#